data_AF-A0A964E2M6-F1
#
_entry.id   AF-A0A964E2M6-F1
#
_cell.length_a   1.000
_cell.length_b   1.000
_cell.length_c   1.000
_cell.angle_alpha   90.00
_cell.angle_beta   90.00
_cell.angle_gamma   90.00
#
_symmetry.space_group_name_H-M   'P 1'
#
loop_
_entity.id
_entity.type
_entity.pdbx_description
1 polymer ?
#
loop_
_entity_poly.entity_id
_entity_poly.type
_entity_poly.pdbx_seq_one_letter_code
_entity_poly.pdbx_strand_id
1 'polypeptide(L)'
;MDMHMLPFKLLNSLFPASPENRVTIPAVLFRFLLSEAARHTKLDEEDYMRCNPDVALAIRQGLWASARDHYAKNGYFEGRTGTGMMVSESWYLKTNPDVAKAVKDGAWKSAEDHYFRQGLFEWRIPNKDLQDDITAWKHMVSEP
;
A
#
# COMPACT_ATOMS: atom_id res chain seq x y z
N MET A 1 6.51 -21.41 -7.69
CA MET A 1 7.26 -21.37 -8.95
C MET A 1 7.72 -19.94 -9.09
N ASP A 2 9.03 -19.70 -9.04
CA ASP A 2 9.56 -18.36 -9.21
C ASP A 2 9.26 -17.91 -10.64
N MET A 3 8.38 -16.91 -10.76
CA MET A 3 7.99 -16.38 -12.05
C MET A 3 8.93 -15.23 -12.39
N HIS A 4 9.66 -15.37 -13.49
CA HIS A 4 10.55 -14.32 -13.95
C HIS A 4 9.73 -13.21 -14.61
N MET A 5 10.03 -11.97 -14.23
CA MET A 5 9.53 -10.78 -14.93
C MET A 5 9.96 -10.83 -16.39
N LEU A 6 9.03 -10.50 -17.29
CA LEU A 6 9.38 -10.34 -18.70
C LEU A 6 10.42 -9.22 -18.85
N PRO A 7 11.45 -9.38 -19.69
CA PRO A 7 12.41 -8.32 -19.93
C PRO A 7 11.71 -7.05 -20.41
N PHE A 8 12.16 -5.89 -19.93
CA PHE A 8 11.56 -4.59 -20.29
C PHE A 8 11.49 -4.39 -21.81
N LYS A 9 12.52 -4.83 -22.56
CA LYS A 9 12.54 -4.73 -24.03
C LYS A 9 11.33 -5.42 -24.69
N LEU A 10 10.88 -6.55 -24.15
CA LEU A 10 9.70 -7.27 -24.65
C LEU A 10 8.40 -6.57 -24.20
N LEU A 11 8.32 -6.11 -22.95
CA LEU A 11 7.16 -5.35 -22.48
C LEU A 11 6.97 -4.08 -23.32
N ASN A 12 8.05 -3.35 -23.61
CA ASN A 12 8.02 -2.15 -24.44
C ASN A 12 7.70 -2.43 -25.91
N SER A 13 8.00 -3.62 -26.44
CA SER A 13 7.57 -3.97 -27.81
C SER A 13 6.08 -4.30 -27.89
N LEU A 14 5.50 -4.85 -26.83
CA LEU A 14 4.08 -5.17 -26.75
C LEU A 14 3.22 -3.95 -26.38
N PHE A 15 3.74 -3.10 -25.50
CA PHE A 15 3.08 -1.92 -24.94
C PHE A 15 4.03 -0.71 -25.01
N PRO A 16 4.30 -0.18 -26.20
CA PRO A 16 5.21 0.95 -26.36
C PRO A 16 4.65 2.21 -25.70
N ALA A 17 5.55 3.07 -25.22
CA ALA A 17 5.18 4.40 -24.74
C ALA A 17 4.66 5.28 -25.87
N SER A 18 3.64 6.10 -25.58
CA SER A 18 3.15 7.15 -26.46
C SER A 18 4.14 8.33 -26.52
N PRO A 19 3.98 9.28 -27.47
CA PRO A 19 4.78 10.51 -27.51
C PRO A 19 4.69 11.33 -26.21
N GLU A 20 3.58 11.23 -25.48
CA GLU A 20 3.36 11.85 -24.16
C GLU A 20 3.97 11.03 -23.01
N ASN A 21 4.86 10.07 -23.31
CA ASN A 21 5.50 9.19 -22.35
C ASN A 21 4.50 8.34 -21.52
N ARG A 22 3.39 7.92 -22.13
CA ARG A 22 2.36 7.09 -21.48
C ARG A 22 2.37 5.66 -21.98
N VAL A 23 2.27 4.70 -21.07
CA VAL A 23 2.12 3.27 -21.41
C VAL A 23 0.69 2.84 -21.09
N THR A 24 -0.03 2.29 -22.08
CA THR A 24 -1.37 1.71 -21.88
C THR A 24 -1.26 0.19 -21.86
N ILE A 25 -1.68 -0.44 -20.76
CA ILE A 25 -1.64 -1.89 -20.56
C ILE A 25 -3.01 -2.43 -20.14
N PRO A 26 -3.31 -3.72 -20.40
CA PRO A 26 -4.48 -4.37 -19.86
C PRO A 26 -4.52 -4.29 -18.33
N ALA A 27 -5.70 -4.05 -17.76
CA ALA A 27 -5.87 -3.96 -16.30
C ALA A 27 -5.38 -5.21 -15.55
N VAL A 28 -5.50 -6.39 -16.18
CA VAL A 28 -4.98 -7.66 -15.64
C VAL A 28 -3.44 -7.66 -15.54
N LEU A 29 -2.75 -7.06 -16.50
CA LEU A 29 -1.29 -6.93 -16.46
C LEU A 29 -0.89 -5.90 -15.40
N PHE A 30 -1.59 -4.76 -15.33
CA PHE A 30 -1.36 -3.77 -14.27
C PHE A 30 -1.52 -4.39 -12.86
N ARG A 31 -2.63 -5.11 -12.63
CA ARG A 31 -2.87 -5.81 -11.37
C ARG A 31 -1.77 -6.82 -11.07
N PHE A 32 -1.35 -7.59 -12.07
CA PHE A 32 -0.26 -8.56 -11.92
C PHE A 32 1.05 -7.87 -11.50
N LEU A 33 1.43 -6.77 -12.16
CA LEU A 33 2.65 -6.01 -11.82
C LEU A 33 2.60 -5.46 -10.38
N LEU A 34 1.44 -4.94 -9.95
CA LEU A 34 1.24 -4.49 -8.57
C LEU A 34 1.30 -5.63 -7.57
N SER A 35 0.72 -6.79 -7.87
CA SER A 35 0.81 -7.98 -7.02
C SER A 35 2.25 -8.43 -6.84
N GLU A 36 3.04 -8.48 -7.91
CA GLU A 36 4.46 -8.85 -7.80
C GLU A 36 5.25 -7.78 -7.04
N ALA A 37 5.02 -6.49 -7.28
CA ALA A 37 5.65 -5.44 -6.49
C ALA A 37 5.30 -5.59 -4.99
N ALA A 38 4.02 -5.78 -4.66
CA ALA A 38 3.55 -5.96 -3.28
C ALA A 38 4.16 -7.21 -2.62
N ARG A 39 4.32 -8.31 -3.34
CA ARG A 39 4.95 -9.55 -2.84
C ARG A 39 6.38 -9.31 -2.32
N HIS A 40 7.12 -8.41 -2.96
CA HIS A 40 8.50 -8.09 -2.62
C HIS A 40 8.67 -6.93 -1.62
N THR A 41 7.58 -6.30 -1.19
CA THR A 41 7.63 -5.32 -0.10
C THR A 41 7.96 -5.98 1.24
N LYS A 42 8.52 -5.18 2.15
CA LYS A 42 8.68 -5.60 3.55
C LYS A 42 7.29 -5.83 4.14
N LEU A 43 7.05 -7.05 4.60
CA LEU A 43 5.81 -7.46 5.25
C LEU A 43 6.20 -8.32 6.44
N ASP A 44 5.70 -7.93 7.62
CA ASP A 44 5.71 -8.80 8.79
C ASP A 44 4.48 -9.71 8.71
N GLU A 45 4.72 -10.97 8.36
CA GLU A 45 3.63 -11.93 8.13
C GLU A 45 2.94 -12.34 9.44
N GLU A 46 3.65 -12.33 10.57
CA GLU A 46 3.08 -12.66 11.89
C GLU A 46 2.15 -11.55 12.36
N ASP A 47 2.62 -10.30 12.29
CA ASP A 47 1.82 -9.13 12.61
C ASP A 47 0.61 -9.02 11.67
N TYR A 48 0.80 -9.26 10.37
CA TYR A 48 -0.28 -9.26 9.40
C TYR A 48 -1.35 -10.30 9.73
N MET A 49 -0.96 -11.55 10.05
CA MET A 49 -1.90 -12.59 10.45
C MET A 49 -2.58 -12.29 11.79
N ARG A 50 -1.88 -11.66 12.75
CA ARG A 50 -2.47 -11.24 14.03
C ARG A 50 -3.57 -10.21 13.84
N CYS A 51 -3.35 -9.24 12.94
CA CYS A 51 -4.34 -8.21 12.60
C CYS A 51 -5.44 -8.73 11.66
N ASN A 52 -5.23 -9.87 10.99
CA ASN A 52 -6.17 -10.46 10.03
C ASN A 52 -6.44 -11.94 10.36
N PRO A 53 -7.25 -12.23 11.41
CA PRO A 53 -7.52 -13.60 11.84
C PRO A 53 -8.18 -14.49 10.77
N ASP A 54 -8.92 -13.89 9.84
CA ASP A 54 -9.49 -14.55 8.66
C ASP A 54 -8.40 -15.11 7.75
N VAL A 55 -7.33 -14.35 7.52
CA VAL A 55 -6.17 -14.78 6.72
C VAL A 55 -5.44 -15.91 7.44
N ALA A 56 -5.22 -15.78 8.75
CA ALA A 56 -4.58 -16.83 9.54
C ALA A 56 -5.36 -18.15 9.48
N LEU A 57 -6.70 -18.09 9.52
CA LEU A 57 -7.56 -19.26 9.36
C LEU A 57 -7.45 -19.86 7.95
N ALA A 58 -7.50 -19.01 6.91
CA ALA A 58 -7.46 -19.47 5.53
C ALA A 58 -6.10 -20.14 5.18
N ILE A 59 -4.99 -19.66 5.75
CA ILE A 59 -3.68 -20.31 5.63
C ILE A 59 -3.69 -21.68 6.32
N ARG A 60 -4.22 -21.78 7.55
CA ARG A 60 -4.35 -23.08 8.25
C ARG A 60 -5.19 -24.10 7.49
N GLN A 61 -6.17 -23.63 6.71
CA GLN A 61 -7.01 -24.47 5.84
C GLN A 61 -6.37 -24.79 4.48
N GLY A 62 -5.16 -24.29 4.20
CA GLY A 62 -4.48 -24.49 2.92
C GLY A 62 -5.05 -23.70 1.75
N LEU A 63 -5.94 -22.73 2.00
CA LEU A 63 -6.50 -21.86 0.96
C LEU A 63 -5.48 -20.83 0.46
N TRP A 64 -4.49 -20.50 1.30
CA TRP A 64 -3.39 -19.60 0.98
C TRP A 64 -2.05 -20.23 1.35
N ALA A 65 -1.06 -20.06 0.49
CA ALA A 65 0.28 -20.61 0.71
C ALA A 65 1.03 -19.87 1.84
N SER A 66 0.80 -18.56 1.99
CA SER A 66 1.37 -17.74 3.05
C SER A 66 0.61 -16.42 3.21
N ALA A 67 0.96 -15.66 4.26
CA ALA A 67 0.37 -14.34 4.50
C ALA A 67 0.82 -13.35 3.42
N ARG A 68 2.07 -13.47 2.95
CA ARG A 68 2.59 -12.73 1.79
C ARG A 68 1.86 -13.02 0.49
N ASP A 69 1.50 -14.29 0.24
CA ASP A 69 0.72 -14.61 -0.97
C ASP A 69 -0.69 -14.01 -0.91
N HIS A 70 -1.34 -14.09 0.27
CA HIS A 70 -2.61 -13.40 0.49
C HIS A 70 -2.48 -11.89 0.31
N TYR A 71 -1.48 -11.27 0.93
CA TYR A 71 -1.26 -9.83 0.85
C TYR A 71 -1.07 -9.36 -0.59
N ALA A 72 -0.18 -10.01 -1.34
CA ALA A 72 0.14 -9.66 -2.72
C ALA A 72 -1.06 -9.78 -3.67
N LYS A 73 -1.91 -10.80 -3.50
CA LYS A 73 -3.05 -11.05 -4.40
C LYS A 73 -4.34 -10.33 -3.99
N ASN A 74 -4.53 -10.14 -2.68
CA ASN A 74 -5.77 -9.62 -2.09
C ASN A 74 -5.50 -8.44 -1.16
N GLY A 75 -4.74 -8.66 -0.08
CA GLY A 75 -4.61 -7.71 1.02
C GLY A 75 -4.19 -6.30 0.61
N TYR A 76 -3.25 -6.18 -0.31
CA TYR A 76 -2.80 -4.89 -0.87
C TYR A 76 -3.96 -4.13 -1.53
N PHE A 77 -4.77 -4.81 -2.35
CA PHE A 77 -5.90 -4.19 -3.05
C PHE A 77 -7.11 -3.94 -2.15
N GLU A 78 -7.21 -4.66 -1.04
CA GLU A 78 -8.20 -4.42 0.02
C GLU A 78 -7.79 -3.27 0.96
N GLY A 79 -6.59 -2.70 0.78
CA GLY A 79 -6.06 -1.66 1.66
C GLY A 79 -5.67 -2.17 3.06
N ARG A 80 -5.51 -3.49 3.23
CA ARG A 80 -5.07 -4.06 4.51
C ARG A 80 -3.64 -3.61 4.78
N THR A 81 -3.37 -3.22 6.01
CA THR A 81 -2.04 -2.77 6.41
C THR A 81 -1.17 -3.97 6.80
N GLY A 82 0.10 -3.91 6.42
CA GLY A 82 1.09 -4.98 6.64
C GLY A 82 2.51 -4.57 6.21
N THR A 83 2.63 -3.48 5.45
CA THR A 83 3.89 -3.05 4.80
C THR A 83 4.55 -1.82 5.42
N GLY A 84 4.20 -1.47 6.67
CA GLY A 84 4.87 -0.37 7.38
C GLY A 84 4.20 1.00 7.27
N MET A 85 3.02 1.13 6.64
CA MET A 85 2.15 2.32 6.78
C MET A 85 1.47 2.39 8.16
N MET A 86 2.22 2.13 9.22
CA MET A 86 1.73 2.25 10.59
C MET A 86 1.63 3.72 10.96
N VAL A 87 0.54 4.10 11.61
CA VAL A 87 0.36 5.47 12.08
C VAL A 87 1.07 5.64 13.42
N SER A 88 2.10 6.49 13.44
CA SER A 88 2.74 6.88 14.69
C SER A 88 1.90 7.98 15.34
N GLU A 89 0.92 7.62 16.17
CA GLU A 89 -0.10 8.54 16.69
C GLU A 89 0.49 9.85 17.25
N SER A 90 1.47 9.78 18.14
CA SER A 90 2.07 10.99 18.75
C SER A 90 2.71 11.92 17.72
N TRP A 91 3.44 11.36 16.75
CA TRP A 91 4.04 12.12 15.66
C TRP A 91 2.99 12.66 14.69
N TYR A 92 1.99 11.84 14.34
CA TYR A 92 0.93 12.20 13.41
C TYR A 92 0.11 13.38 13.92
N LEU A 93 -0.33 13.33 15.18
CA LEU A 93 -1.09 14.42 15.80
C LEU A 93 -0.24 15.68 16.00
N LYS A 94 1.07 15.52 16.27
CA LYS A 94 1.99 16.67 16.35
C LYS A 94 2.14 17.37 15.00
N THR A 95 2.25 16.62 13.92
CA THR A 95 2.44 17.15 12.55
C THR A 95 1.13 17.65 11.93
N ASN A 96 -0.03 17.20 12.45
CA ASN A 96 -1.36 17.57 11.96
C ASN A 96 -2.23 18.14 13.10
N PRO A 97 -2.01 19.42 13.50
CA PRO A 97 -2.73 20.03 14.63
C PRO A 97 -4.25 20.09 14.45
N ASP A 98 -4.72 20.17 13.21
CA ASP A 98 -6.13 20.08 12.84
C ASP A 98 -6.73 18.73 13.23
N VAL A 99 -6.00 17.63 12.96
CA VAL A 99 -6.43 16.29 13.35
C VAL A 99 -6.32 16.10 14.87
N ALA A 100 -5.27 16.61 15.50
CA ALA A 100 -5.14 16.57 16.96
C ALA A 100 -6.32 17.22 17.68
N LYS A 101 -6.77 18.37 17.18
CA LYS A 101 -7.98 19.03 17.66
C LYS A 101 -9.22 18.16 17.43
N ALA A 102 -9.39 17.62 16.22
CA ALA A 102 -10.56 16.82 15.88
C ALA A 102 -10.66 15.50 16.68
N VAL A 103 -9.52 14.85 17.00
CA VAL A 103 -9.48 13.68 17.91
C VAL A 103 -9.87 14.10 19.32
N LYS A 104 -9.32 15.21 19.84
CA LYS A 104 -9.66 15.73 21.17
C LYS A 104 -11.14 16.08 21.31
N ASP A 105 -11.72 16.63 20.26
CA ASP A 105 -13.14 17.00 20.20
C ASP A 105 -14.06 15.78 19.93
N GLY A 106 -13.49 14.58 19.75
CA GLY A 106 -14.23 13.33 19.56
C GLY A 106 -14.76 13.11 18.13
N ALA A 107 -14.38 13.93 17.16
CA ALA A 107 -14.76 13.77 15.76
C ALA A 107 -14.05 12.58 15.09
N TRP A 108 -12.87 12.21 15.59
CA TRP A 108 -12.14 11.01 15.19
C TRP A 108 -11.80 10.17 16.41
N LYS A 109 -11.86 8.84 16.26
CA LYS A 109 -11.55 7.92 17.36
C LYS A 109 -10.06 7.91 17.72
N SER A 110 -9.19 8.10 16.74
CA SER A 110 -7.74 8.10 16.89
C SER A 110 -7.08 8.76 15.66
N ALA A 111 -5.76 8.98 15.74
CA ALA A 111 -4.97 9.36 14.57
C ALA A 111 -5.08 8.33 13.43
N GLU A 112 -5.13 7.05 13.78
CA GLU A 112 -5.22 5.94 12.83
C GLU A 112 -6.56 5.93 12.10
N ASP A 113 -7.67 6.11 12.82
CA ASP A 113 -9.02 6.17 12.24
C ASP A 113 -9.13 7.34 11.24
N HIS A 114 -8.56 8.50 11.58
CA HIS A 114 -8.46 9.62 10.64
C HIS A 114 -7.60 9.26 9.42
N TYR A 115 -6.40 8.73 9.63
CA TYR A 115 -5.45 8.49 8.55
C TYR A 115 -6.04 7.55 7.49
N PHE A 116 -6.56 6.38 7.88
CA PHE A 116 -7.05 5.40 6.92
C PHE A 116 -8.36 5.79 6.23
N ARG A 117 -9.17 6.65 6.85
CA ARG A 117 -10.43 7.11 6.23
C ARG A 117 -10.26 8.36 5.38
N GLN A 118 -9.29 9.21 5.70
CA GLN A 118 -9.15 10.51 5.06
C GLN A 118 -7.69 10.90 4.82
N GLY A 119 -6.82 10.81 5.83
CA GLY A 119 -5.45 11.31 5.75
C GLY A 119 -4.63 10.71 4.59
N LEU A 120 -4.85 9.44 4.25
CA LEU A 120 -4.22 8.77 3.10
C LEU A 120 -4.50 9.51 1.78
N PHE A 121 -5.76 9.90 1.54
CA PHE A 121 -6.19 10.59 0.32
C PHE A 121 -5.78 12.07 0.30
N GLU A 122 -5.42 12.63 1.45
CA GLU A 122 -4.87 13.98 1.58
C GLU A 122 -3.34 14.03 1.41
N TRP A 123 -2.68 12.89 1.16
CA TRP A 123 -1.22 12.76 1.20
C TRP A 123 -0.61 13.12 2.56
N ARG A 124 -1.35 12.90 3.65
CA ARG A 124 -0.80 13.02 4.99
C ARG A 124 0.24 11.93 5.17
N ILE A 125 1.30 12.24 5.89
CA ILE A 125 2.35 11.26 6.20
C ILE A 125 1.95 10.60 7.54
N PRO A 126 1.91 9.26 7.67
CA PRO A 126 1.46 8.57 8.88
C PRO A 126 2.54 8.45 9.96
N ASN A 127 3.81 8.44 9.55
CA ASN A 127 4.98 8.35 10.43
C ASN A 127 6.19 9.02 9.77
N LYS A 128 7.19 9.38 10.57
CA LYS A 128 8.38 10.10 10.09
C LYS A 128 9.16 9.32 9.02
N ASP A 129 9.20 8.00 9.12
CA ASP A 129 10.03 7.16 8.26
C ASP A 129 9.52 7.11 6.80
N LEU A 130 8.23 7.40 6.59
CA LEU A 130 7.60 7.45 5.27
C LEU A 130 7.57 8.84 4.64
N GLN A 131 8.15 9.85 5.30
CA GLN A 131 8.10 11.24 4.82
C GLN A 131 8.70 11.39 3.43
N ASP A 132 9.89 10.84 3.21
CA ASP A 132 10.61 10.99 1.94
C ASP A 132 9.89 10.21 0.82
N ASP A 133 9.46 8.98 1.11
CA ASP A 133 8.73 8.14 0.15
C ASP A 133 7.42 8.77 -0.29
N ILE A 134 6.56 9.20 0.64
CA ILE A 134 5.26 9.80 0.32
C ILE A 134 5.44 11.12 -0.42
N THR A 135 6.46 11.91 -0.07
CA THR A 135 6.76 13.17 -0.78
C THR A 135 7.19 12.90 -2.22
N ALA A 136 8.07 11.92 -2.43
CA ALA A 136 8.51 11.52 -3.76
C ALA A 136 7.34 10.99 -4.61
N TRP A 137 6.48 10.14 -4.03
CA TRP A 137 5.27 9.66 -4.71
C TRP A 137 4.32 10.79 -5.08
N LYS A 138 4.04 11.70 -4.14
CA LYS A 138 3.17 12.85 -4.41
C LYS A 138 3.68 13.70 -5.56
N HIS A 139 5.00 13.92 -5.62
CA HIS A 139 5.63 14.64 -6.72
C HIS A 139 5.43 13.89 -8.05
N MET A 140 5.83 12.61 -8.11
CA MET A 140 5.76 11.79 -9.31
C MET A 140 4.35 11.70 -9.92
N VAL A 141 3.31 11.61 -9.08
CA VAL A 141 1.92 11.50 -9.58
C VAL A 141 1.28 12.85 -9.88
N SER A 142 1.88 13.95 -9.42
CA SER A 142 1.39 15.32 -9.66
C SER A 142 2.09 16.01 -10.83
N GLU A 143 3.18 15.44 -11.36
CA GLU A 143 3.82 15.92 -12.58
C GLU A 143 2.94 15.61 -13.81
N PRO A 144 2.71 16.61 -14.69
CA PRO A 144 1.82 16.48 -15.85
C PRO A 144 2.34 15.56 -16.98
#